data_AF-A0A2G9G5D2-F1
#
_entry.id   AF-A0A2G9G5D2-F1
#
_cell.length_a   1.000
_cell.length_b   1.000
_cell.length_c   1.000
_cell.angle_alpha   90.00
_cell.angle_beta   90.00
_cell.angle_gamma   90.00
#
_symmetry.space_group_name_H-M   'P 1'
#
loop_
_entity.id
_entity.type
_entity.pdbx_description
1 polymer ?
#
loop_
_entity_poly.entity_id
_entity_poly.type
_entity_poly.pdbx_seq_one_letter_code
_entity_poly.pdbx_strand_id
1 'polypeptide(L)'
;MNTRQKRHDITIDTKGDALEFLLESLGYAESSNVLPVYIGDDRTDEDAFKVLRKREQGIGILVSKVPKETSASYTLQEPLEVMQFLKRLVEWKKMSLSLLRHLESCRG
;
A
#
# COMPACT_ATOMS: atom_id res chain seq x y z
N MET A 1 21.36 -0.21 -14.34
CA MET A 1 21.11 1.07 -15.03
C MET A 1 21.12 2.19 -14.00
N ASN A 2 21.68 3.33 -14.38
CA ASN A 2 22.19 4.42 -13.54
C ASN A 2 21.10 5.16 -12.73
N THR A 3 21.18 5.15 -11.40
CA THR A 3 20.23 5.77 -10.46
C THR A 3 20.41 7.29 -10.25
N ARG A 4 21.26 7.97 -11.04
CA ARG A 4 21.61 9.38 -10.81
C ARG A 4 21.18 10.39 -11.86
N GLN A 5 20.38 10.02 -12.87
CA GLN A 5 19.95 10.97 -13.92
C GLN A 5 18.42 10.99 -14.18
N LYS A 6 17.61 11.07 -13.12
CA LYS A 6 16.23 11.56 -13.19
C LYS A 6 15.98 12.44 -11.97
N ARG A 7 16.60 13.62 -11.96
CA ARG A 7 16.19 14.68 -11.04
C ARG A 7 16.00 15.90 -11.90
N HIS A 8 14.83 16.52 -11.73
CA HIS A 8 14.30 17.72 -12.38
C HIS A 8 13.25 17.34 -13.44
N ASP A 9 12.00 17.70 -13.12
CA ASP A 9 10.73 17.54 -13.88
C ASP A 9 9.79 16.38 -13.47
N ILE A 10 9.82 15.91 -12.22
CA ILE A 10 8.63 15.25 -11.64
C ILE A 10 7.88 16.33 -10.85
N THR A 11 6.84 16.89 -11.46
CA THR A 11 5.88 17.73 -10.76
C THR A 11 4.95 16.83 -9.97
N ILE A 12 4.92 16.96 -8.64
CA ILE A 12 4.00 16.23 -7.77
C ILE A 12 2.80 17.14 -7.54
N ASP A 13 1.71 16.89 -8.26
CA ASP A 13 0.48 17.70 -8.17
C ASP A 13 -0.64 16.94 -7.44
N THR A 14 -0.64 15.61 -7.52
CA THR A 14 -1.64 14.72 -6.92
C THR A 14 -1.02 13.73 -5.93
N LYS A 15 -1.86 13.13 -5.09
CA LYS A 15 -1.46 12.00 -4.23
C LYS A 15 -1.05 10.77 -5.06
N GLY A 16 -1.58 10.63 -6.27
CA GLY A 16 -1.16 9.63 -7.25
C GLY A 16 0.30 9.83 -7.65
N ASP A 17 0.68 11.04 -8.07
CA ASP A 17 2.05 11.37 -8.47
C ASP A 17 3.04 11.16 -7.31
N ALA A 18 2.63 11.54 -6.10
CA ALA A 18 3.43 11.34 -4.89
C ALA A 18 3.67 9.85 -4.61
N LEU A 19 2.65 9.00 -4.80
CA LEU A 19 2.76 7.55 -4.65
C LEU A 19 3.72 6.96 -5.68
N GLU A 20 3.60 7.34 -6.95
CA GLU A 20 4.49 6.85 -8.02
C GLU A 20 5.93 7.28 -7.75
N PHE A 21 6.14 8.56 -7.41
CA PHE A 21 7.44 9.09 -7.04
C PHE A 21 8.08 8.32 -5.87
N LEU A 22 7.29 8.00 -4.83
CA LEU A 22 7.78 7.24 -3.68
C LEU A 22 8.20 5.82 -4.08
N LEU A 23 7.38 5.12 -4.86
CA LEU A 23 7.70 3.77 -5.34
C LEU A 23 8.96 3.77 -6.21
N GLU A 24 9.11 4.72 -7.13
CA GLU A 24 10.32 4.87 -7.94
C GLU A 24 11.54 5.17 -7.09
N SER A 25 11.43 6.14 -6.17
CA SER A 25 12.54 6.59 -5.32
C SER A 25 13.06 5.49 -4.40
N LEU A 26 12.19 4.58 -3.97
CA LEU A 26 12.55 3.43 -3.15
C LEU A 26 12.99 2.21 -3.96
N GLY A 27 12.93 2.27 -5.30
CA GLY A 27 13.26 1.15 -6.18
C GLY A 27 12.19 0.05 -6.22
N TYR A 28 10.94 0.38 -5.87
CA TYR A 28 9.81 -0.54 -5.84
C TYR A 28 8.84 -0.40 -7.01
N ALA A 29 9.11 0.49 -7.98
CA ALA A 29 8.21 0.73 -9.11
C ALA A 29 7.78 -0.55 -9.86
N GLU A 30 8.69 -1.52 -9.99
CA GLU A 30 8.47 -2.81 -10.68
C GLU A 30 8.74 -4.02 -9.76
N SER A 31 8.68 -3.83 -8.44
CA SER A 31 9.02 -4.89 -7.47
C SER A 31 7.82 -5.76 -7.14
N SER A 32 7.93 -7.08 -7.36
CA SER A 32 6.95 -8.07 -6.91
C SER A 32 7.11 -8.49 -5.43
N ASN A 33 8.16 -7.99 -4.74
CA ASN A 33 8.48 -8.37 -3.37
C ASN A 33 7.84 -7.45 -2.32
N VAL A 34 7.23 -6.35 -2.76
CA VAL A 34 6.54 -5.38 -1.91
C VAL A 34 5.12 -5.25 -2.42
N LEU A 35 4.17 -5.16 -1.51
CA LEU A 35 2.77 -4.89 -1.83
C LEU A 35 2.43 -3.48 -1.34
N PRO A 36 2.31 -2.47 -2.23
CA PRO A 36 1.89 -1.14 -1.84
C PRO A 36 0.46 -1.17 -1.29
N VAL A 37 0.24 -0.56 -0.13
CA VAL A 37 -1.10 -0.37 0.46
C VAL A 37 -1.30 1.11 0.73
N TYR A 38 -2.34 1.71 0.13
CA TYR A 38 -2.71 3.10 0.35
C TYR A 38 -4.09 3.16 1.03
N ILE A 39 -4.19 3.93 2.10
CA ILE A 39 -5.43 4.09 2.89
C ILE A 39 -5.75 5.58 2.95
N GLY A 40 -6.96 5.95 2.54
CA GLY A 40 -7.39 7.35 2.49
C GLY A 40 -8.91 7.51 2.59
N ASP A 41 -9.39 8.68 3.00
CA ASP A 41 -10.80 8.95 3.34
C ASP A 41 -11.50 9.96 2.41
N ASP A 42 -10.70 10.74 1.68
CA ASP A 42 -11.16 11.91 0.94
C ASP A 42 -11.17 11.68 -0.58
N ARG A 43 -11.69 12.68 -1.32
CA ARG A 43 -11.76 12.62 -2.78
C ARG A 43 -10.39 12.68 -3.45
N THR A 44 -9.40 13.28 -2.80
CA THR A 44 -8.04 13.44 -3.36
C THR A 44 -7.26 12.13 -3.35
N ASP A 45 -7.65 11.18 -2.48
CA ASP A 45 -7.08 9.83 -2.43
C ASP A 45 -7.42 8.97 -3.65
N GLU A 46 -8.46 9.34 -4.42
CA GLU A 46 -8.85 8.63 -5.64
C GLU A 46 -7.72 8.56 -6.68
N ASP A 47 -6.86 9.58 -6.75
CA ASP A 47 -5.74 9.56 -7.70
C ASP A 47 -4.70 8.49 -7.31
N ALA A 48 -4.45 8.28 -6.02
CA ALA A 48 -3.62 7.18 -5.54
C ALA A 48 -4.28 5.81 -5.79
N PHE A 49 -5.59 5.69 -5.58
CA PHE A 49 -6.31 4.45 -5.87
C PHE A 49 -6.30 4.08 -7.35
N LYS A 50 -6.47 5.05 -8.26
CA LYS A 50 -6.38 4.83 -9.70
C LYS A 50 -4.99 4.34 -10.12
N VAL A 51 -3.93 4.91 -9.55
CA VAL A 51 -2.54 4.46 -9.78
C VAL A 51 -2.40 2.98 -9.41
N LEU A 52 -2.83 2.60 -8.20
CA LEU A 52 -2.73 1.21 -7.73
C LEU A 52 -3.57 0.25 -8.57
N ARG A 53 -4.79 0.65 -8.93
CA ARG A 53 -5.69 -0.14 -9.79
C ARG A 53 -5.10 -0.34 -11.19
N LYS A 54 -4.57 0.72 -11.80
CA LYS A 54 -3.97 0.68 -13.15
C LYS A 54 -2.71 -0.20 -13.20
N ARG A 55 -1.92 -0.18 -12.13
CA ARG A 55 -0.71 -1.00 -12.01
C ARG A 55 -1.01 -2.47 -11.75
N GLU A 56 -2.22 -2.81 -11.30
CA GLU A 56 -2.61 -4.15 -10.83
C GLU A 56 -1.69 -4.70 -9.71
N GLN A 57 -0.90 -3.83 -9.09
CA GLN A 57 0.15 -4.15 -8.12
C GLN A 57 0.02 -3.23 -6.90
N GLY A 58 -0.89 -3.62 -6.00
CA GLY A 58 -1.13 -2.93 -4.74
C GLY A 58 -2.61 -2.87 -4.38
N ILE A 59 -2.89 -2.29 -3.21
CA ILE A 59 -4.22 -2.26 -2.61
C ILE A 59 -4.57 -0.84 -2.18
N GLY A 60 -5.62 -0.28 -2.78
CA GLY A 60 -6.28 0.93 -2.30
C GLY A 60 -7.40 0.58 -1.31
N ILE A 61 -7.47 1.28 -0.19
CA ILE A 61 -8.53 1.13 0.83
C ILE A 61 -9.15 2.52 1.09
N LEU A 62 -10.44 2.67 0.78
CA LEU A 62 -11.19 3.86 1.11
C LEU A 62 -11.71 3.79 2.56
N VAL A 63 -11.58 4.86 3.32
CA VAL A 63 -12.18 4.99 4.65
C VAL A 63 -13.45 5.83 4.52
N SER A 64 -14.61 5.18 4.57
CA SER A 64 -15.89 5.88 4.55
C SER A 64 -17.04 5.08 5.17
N LYS A 65 -17.83 5.77 5.99
CA LYS A 65 -19.05 5.23 6.60
C LYS A 65 -20.22 5.07 5.62
N VAL A 66 -20.15 5.73 4.47
CA VAL A 66 -21.20 5.75 3.45
C VAL A 66 -20.63 5.15 2.17
N PRO A 67 -21.37 4.29 1.45
CA PRO A 67 -20.96 3.81 0.15
C PRO A 67 -20.66 4.97 -0.81
N LYS A 68 -19.51 4.90 -1.49
CA LYS A 68 -19.07 5.86 -2.51
C LYS A 68 -18.56 5.10 -3.72
N GLU A 69 -18.76 5.65 -4.91
CA GLU A 69 -17.99 5.20 -6.07
C GLU A 69 -16.51 5.50 -5.83
N THR A 70 -15.66 4.50 -6.02
CA THR A 70 -14.24 4.59 -5.70
C THR A 70 -13.42 3.63 -6.55
N SER A 71 -12.18 4.05 -6.85
CA SER A 71 -11.18 3.19 -7.46
C SER A 71 -10.46 2.29 -6.43
N ALA A 72 -10.72 2.43 -5.12
CA ALA A 72 -10.21 1.54 -4.09
C ALA A 72 -10.71 0.09 -4.29
N SER A 73 -9.94 -0.88 -3.82
CA SER A 73 -10.32 -2.30 -3.88
C SER A 73 -11.16 -2.72 -2.67
N TYR A 74 -11.01 -2.02 -1.55
CA TYR A 74 -11.70 -2.30 -0.30
C TYR A 74 -12.13 -1.00 0.40
N THR A 75 -12.99 -1.15 1.40
CA THR A 75 -13.45 -0.05 2.25
C THR A 75 -13.34 -0.40 3.73
N LEU A 76 -13.00 0.58 4.56
CA LEU A 76 -13.16 0.58 6.00
C LEU A 76 -14.16 1.69 6.39
N GLN A 77 -14.91 1.53 7.45
CA GLN A 77 -15.98 2.48 7.81
C GLN A 77 -15.45 3.76 8.45
N GLU A 78 -14.41 3.65 9.27
CA GLU A 78 -13.93 4.76 10.09
C GLU A 78 -12.46 4.57 10.54
N PRO A 79 -11.80 5.61 11.09
CA PRO A 79 -10.41 5.53 11.53
C PRO A 79 -10.14 4.44 12.57
N LEU A 80 -11.14 4.07 13.40
CA LEU A 80 -11.00 2.98 14.35
C LEU A 80 -10.74 1.63 13.66
N GLU A 81 -11.40 1.37 12.53
CA GLU A 81 -11.19 0.16 11.75
C GLU A 81 -9.82 0.16 11.07
N VAL A 82 -9.29 1.33 10.69
CA VAL A 82 -7.90 1.45 10.19
C VAL A 82 -6.92 0.98 11.25
N MET A 83 -7.08 1.43 12.50
CA MET A 83 -6.25 0.98 13.62
C MET A 83 -6.36 -0.54 13.81
N GLN A 84 -7.57 -1.10 13.78
CA GLN A 84 -7.79 -2.53 13.93
C GLN A 84 -7.15 -3.33 12.79
N PHE A 85 -7.28 -2.85 11.55
CA PHE A 85 -6.65 -3.43 10.37
C PHE A 85 -5.12 -3.48 10.53
N LEU A 86 -4.49 -2.35 10.88
CA LEU A 86 -3.03 -2.28 11.08
C LEU A 86 -2.57 -3.19 12.23
N LYS A 87 -3.34 -3.28 13.33
CA LYS A 87 -3.05 -4.22 14.43
C LYS A 87 -3.08 -5.68 13.94
N ARG A 88 -4.09 -6.07 13.16
CA ARG A 88 -4.20 -7.41 12.58
C ARG A 88 -3.02 -7.74 11.66
N LEU A 89 -2.51 -6.78 10.88
CA LEU A 89 -1.31 -6.99 10.07
C LEU A 89 -0.07 -7.30 10.93
N VAL A 90 0.10 -6.59 12.04
CA VAL A 90 1.21 -6.84 12.98
C VAL A 90 1.07 -8.19 13.65
N GLU A 91 -0.13 -8.54 14.10
CA GLU A 91 -0.43 -9.85 14.70
C GLU A 91 -0.17 -10.99 13.72
N TRP A 92 -0.65 -10.86 12.49
CA TRP A 92 -0.41 -11.82 11.42
C TRP A 92 1.09 -12.04 11.20
N LYS A 93 1.89 -10.97 11.09
CA LYS A 93 3.36 -11.08 10.95
C LYS A 93 3.99 -11.83 12.12
N LYS A 94 3.57 -11.56 13.37
CA LYS A 94 4.08 -12.25 14.56
C LYS A 94 3.74 -13.75 14.54
N MET A 95 2.52 -14.10 14.14
CA MET A 95 2.06 -15.48 14.01
C MET A 95 2.85 -16.22 12.93
N SER A 96 3.01 -15.63 11.74
CA SER A 96 3.79 -16.22 10.64
C SER A 96 5.24 -16.49 11.05
N LEU A 97 5.88 -15.54 11.73
CA LEU A 97 7.24 -15.74 12.25
C LEU A 97 7.32 -16.81 13.34
N SER A 98 6.30 -16.93 14.19
CA SER A 98 6.24 -17.99 15.20
C SER A 98 6.12 -19.37 14.57
N LEU A 99 5.28 -19.49 13.53
CA LEU A 99 5.13 -20.74 12.79
C LEU A 99 6.42 -21.13 12.08
N LEU A 100 7.09 -20.18 11.41
CA LEU A 100 8.37 -20.43 10.75
C LEU A 100 9.43 -20.94 11.73
N ARG A 101 9.57 -20.30 12.90
CA ARG A 101 10.49 -20.78 13.95
C ARG A 101 10.16 -22.19 14.44
N HIS A 102 8.87 -22.51 14.56
CA HIS A 102 8.45 -23.85 14.97
C HIS A 102 8.80 -24.91 13.92
N LEU A 103 8.54 -24.61 12.63
CA LEU A 103 8.88 -25.51 11.52
C LEU A 103 10.39 -25.74 11.39
N GLU A 104 11.21 -24.71 11.65
CA GLU A 104 12.68 -24.85 11.70
C GLU A 104 13.13 -25.72 12.87
N SER A 105 12.50 -25.60 14.04
CA SER A 105 12.83 -26.42 15.22
C SER A 105 12.48 -27.90 15.06
N CYS A 106 11.53 -28.27 14.20
CA CYS A 106 11.13 -29.67 13.97
C CYS A 106 11.98 -30.37 12.90
N ARG A 107 12.92 -29.68 12.26
CA ARG A 107 13.85 -30.25 11.26
C ARG A 107 15.18 -30.72 11.87
N GLY A 108 15.31 -30.66 13.20
CA GLY A 108 16.45 -31.18 13.97
C GLY A 108 16.30 -32.64 14.36
#